data_AF-A0A6L4ARI2-F1
#
_entry.id   AF-A0A6L4ARI2-F1
#
_cell.length_a   1.000
_cell.length_b   1.000
_cell.length_c   1.000
_cell.angle_alpha   90.00
_cell.angle_beta   90.00
_cell.angle_gamma   90.00
#
_symmetry.space_group_name_H-M   'P 1'
#
loop_
_entity.id
_entity.type
_entity.pdbx_description
1 polymer ?
#
loop_
_entity_poly.entity_id
_entity_poly.type
_entity_poly.pdbx_seq_one_letter_code
_entity_poly.pdbx_strand_id
1 'polypeptide(L)' 'MARRMKIEGTVELSLLVDETGKVLDVRLDKGVQQNVGINEAATQAARTAKFNPATKDGVRVKMWYRLTIPFRL' A
#
# COMPACT_ATOMS: atom_id res chain seq x y z
N MET A 1 13.04 -14.14 29.90
CA MET A 1 11.73 -13.58 29.49
C MET A 1 11.99 -12.33 28.66
N ALA A 2 12.46 -12.51 27.43
CA ALA A 2 12.99 -11.42 26.60
C ALA A 2 11.87 -10.82 25.75
N ARG A 3 11.56 -9.56 26.05
CA ARG A 3 10.91 -8.55 25.20
C ARG A 3 10.15 -9.14 24.02
N ARG A 4 8.84 -9.33 24.21
CA ARG A 4 7.87 -9.18 23.11
C ARG A 4 8.13 -7.79 22.52
N MET A 5 8.99 -7.72 21.52
CA MET A 5 9.07 -6.55 20.66
C MET A 5 7.69 -6.51 20.05
N LYS A 6 6.83 -5.65 20.62
CA LYS A 6 5.56 -5.29 20.01
C LYS A 6 5.96 -4.61 18.70
N ILE A 7 6.12 -5.41 17.64
CA ILE A 7 6.38 -4.92 16.29
C ILE A 7 5.03 -4.38 15.84
N GLU A 8 4.71 -3.20 16.36
CA GLU A 8 3.57 -2.40 15.98
C GLU A 8 4.09 -1.29 15.08
N GLY A 9 3.47 -1.13 13.93
CA GLY A 9 3.75 -0.02 13.07
C GLY A 9 2.80 0.01 11.90
N THR A 10 3.09 0.90 10.97
CA THR A 10 2.20 1.16 9.84
C THR A 10 3.04 1.29 8.59
N VAL A 11 2.66 0.53 7.57
CA VAL A 11 3.19 0.69 6.22
C VAL A 11 2.27 1.62 5.46
N GLU A 12 2.80 2.72 4.97
CA GLU A 12 2.07 3.64 4.09
C GLU A 12 2.62 3.49 2.67
N LEU A 13 1.74 3.16 1.74
CA LEU A 13 2.02 3.00 0.33
C LEU A 13 1.17 3.99 -0.48
N SER A 14 1.79 4.65 -1.45
CA SER A 14 1.09 5.41 -2.48
C SER A 14 1.04 4.61 -3.77
N LEU A 15 -0.16 4.38 -4.26
CA LEU A 15 -0.47 3.57 -5.43
C LEU A 15 -1.04 4.45 -6.53
N LEU A 16 -0.38 4.52 -7.67
CA LEU A 16 -0.95 5.18 -8.85
C LEU A 16 -1.84 4.17 -9.56
N VAL A 17 -3.15 4.41 -9.56
CA VAL A 17 -4.13 3.57 -10.24
C VAL A 17 -4.60 4.28 -11.50
N ASP A 18 -4.59 3.55 -12.62
CA ASP A 18 -5.07 4.04 -13.90
C ASP A 18 -6.60 4.00 -13.99
N GLU A 19 -7.13 4.63 -15.03
CA GLU A 19 -8.54 4.66 -15.42
C GLU A 19 -9.16 3.27 -15.57
N THR A 20 -8.33 2.24 -15.79
CA THR A 20 -8.76 0.83 -15.91
C THR A 20 -8.77 0.07 -14.59
N GLY A 21 -8.36 0.69 -13.48
CA GLY A 21 -8.18 0.04 -12.17
C GLY A 21 -6.85 -0.70 -12.02
N LYS A 22 -5.95 -0.58 -13.00
CA LYS A 22 -4.61 -1.16 -12.96
C LYS A 22 -3.65 -0.28 -12.18
N VAL A 23 -2.87 -0.88 -11.29
CA VAL A 23 -1.78 -0.19 -10.58
C VAL A 23 -0.61 0.03 -11.55
N LEU A 24 -0.26 1.30 -11.78
CA LEU A 24 0.85 1.72 -12.62
C LEU A 24 2.14 1.91 -11.82
N ASP A 25 2.04 2.49 -10.62
CA ASP A 25 3.19 2.78 -9.77
C ASP A 25 2.86 2.49 -8.31
N VAL A 26 3.88 2.07 -7.55
CA VAL A 26 3.78 1.81 -6.10
C VAL A 26 4.97 2.43 -5.42
N ARG A 27 4.70 3.35 -4.50
CA ARG A 27 5.69 4.07 -3.71
C ARG A 27 5.53 3.73 -2.25
N LEU A 28 6.63 3.39 -1.60
CA LEU A 28 6.67 3.19 -0.15
C LEU A 28 6.94 4.53 0.51
N ASP A 29 5.89 5.17 1.03
CA ASP A 29 6.03 6.44 1.75
C ASP A 29 6.55 6.22 3.16
N LYS A 30 6.08 5.16 3.82
CA LYS A 30 6.48 4.80 5.18
C LYS A 30 6.61 3.30 5.32
N GLY A 31 7.83 2.83 5.58
CA GLY A 31 8.13 1.41 5.78
C GLY A 31 8.48 1.09 7.23
N VAL A 32 8.42 -0.19 7.57
CA VAL A 32 8.91 -0.73 8.84
C VAL A 32 10.39 -1.00 8.72
N GLN A 33 11.21 -0.39 9.59
CA GLN A 33 12.67 -0.59 9.56
C GLN A 33 13.09 -1.99 10.06
N GLN A 34 12.35 -2.54 11.03
CA GLN A 34 12.70 -3.82 11.67
C GLN A 34 12.24 -5.06 10.87
N ASN A 35 11.51 -4.88 9.77
CA ASN A 35 10.91 -6.01 9.05
C ASN A 35 10.79 -5.73 7.55
N VAL A 36 11.92 -5.87 6.85
CA VAL A 36 12.01 -5.67 5.38
C VAL A 36 10.99 -6.54 4.63
N GLY A 37 10.76 -7.77 5.08
CA GLY A 37 9.79 -8.68 4.47
C GLY A 37 8.33 -8.18 4.53
N ILE A 38 7.96 -7.38 5.53
CA ILE A 38 6.61 -6.78 5.61
C ILE A 38 6.46 -5.71 4.52
N ASN A 39 7.48 -4.89 4.29
CA ASN A 39 7.43 -3.84 3.27
C ASN A 39 7.32 -4.44 1.86
N GLU A 40 8.09 -5.51 1.59
CA GLU A 40 8.03 -6.22 0.31
C GLU A 40 6.67 -6.90 0.10
N ALA A 41 6.16 -7.62 1.12
CA ALA A 41 4.85 -8.25 1.06
C ALA A 41 3.72 -7.23 0.83
N ALA A 42 3.78 -6.09 1.53
CA ALA A 42 2.83 -5.00 1.37
C ALA A 42 2.89 -4.42 -0.06
N THR A 43 4.09 -4.19 -0.59
CA THR A 43 4.29 -3.68 -1.96
C THR A 43 3.78 -4.68 -3.01
N GLN A 44 4.08 -5.97 -2.84
CA GLN A 44 3.59 -7.05 -3.71
C GLN A 44 2.06 -7.15 -3.68
N ALA A 45 1.46 -7.17 -2.50
CA ALA A 45 0.02 -7.20 -2.32
C ALA A 45 -0.66 -5.99 -2.98
N ALA A 46 -0.05 -4.81 -2.85
CA ALA A 46 -0.57 -3.59 -3.44
C ALA A 46 -0.46 -3.61 -4.98
N ARG A 47 0.55 -4.26 -5.57
CA ARG A 47 0.68 -4.44 -7.02
C ARG A 47 -0.34 -5.43 -7.61
N THR A 48 -0.68 -6.47 -6.86
CA THR A 48 -1.64 -7.51 -7.32
C THR A 48 -3.08 -7.17 -6.99
N ALA A 49 -3.31 -6.22 -6.07
CA ALA A 49 -4.63 -5.72 -5.74
C ALA A 49 -5.30 -5.06 -6.96
N LYS A 50 -6.59 -5.37 -7.14
CA LYS A 50 -7.45 -4.69 -8.11
C LYS A 50 -8.13 -3.52 -7.42
N PHE A 51 -7.91 -2.32 -7.94
CA PHE A 51 -8.55 -1.12 -7.44
C PHE A 51 -9.68 -0.69 -8.37
N ASN A 52 -10.73 -0.12 -7.79
CA ASN A 52 -11.76 0.50 -8.61
C ASN A 52 -11.27 1.91 -9.00
N PRO A 53 -11.17 2.23 -10.31
CA PRO A 53 -10.72 3.54 -10.74
C PRO A 53 -11.70 4.62 -10.27
N ALA A 54 -11.19 5.78 -9.87
CA ALA A 54 -12.09 6.91 -9.64
C ALA A 54 -12.73 7.33 -10.96
N THR A 55 -14.02 7.64 -10.87
CA THR A 55 -14.77 8.23 -11.97
C THR A 55 -15.09 9.66 -11.55
N LYS A 56 -14.57 10.64 -12.29
CA LYS A 56 -14.88 12.05 -12.10
C LYS A 56 -15.70 12.51 -13.31
N ASP A 57 -16.90 13.02 -13.05
CA ASP A 57 -17.82 13.50 -14.09
C ASP A 57 -18.09 12.47 -15.21
N GLY A 58 -18.19 11.19 -14.83
CA GLY A 58 -18.42 10.07 -15.78
C GLY A 58 -17.17 9.59 -16.51
N VAL A 59 -16.04 10.28 -16.36
CA VAL A 59 -14.75 9.91 -16.97
C VAL A 59 -13.88 9.23 -15.93
N ARG A 60 -13.32 8.07 -16.27
CA ARG A 60 -12.33 7.40 -15.43
C ARG A 60 -11.06 8.22 -15.43
N VAL A 61 -10.48 8.45 -14.26
CA VAL A 61 -9.26 9.27 -14.12
C VAL A 61 -8.18 8.52 -13.36
N LYS A 62 -6.92 8.81 -13.72
CA LYS A 62 -5.74 8.38 -12.96
C LYS A 62 -5.76 9.05 -11.58
N MET A 63 -5.59 8.27 -10.52
CA MET A 63 -5.49 8.82 -9.17
C MET A 63 -4.46 8.09 -8.31
N TRP A 64 -3.95 8.83 -7.35
CA TRP A 64 -3.13 8.28 -6.28
C TRP A 64 -4.03 7.79 -5.14
N TYR A 65 -3.87 6.51 -4.79
CA TYR A 65 -4.46 5.89 -3.61
C TYR A 65 -3.40 5.77 -2.52
N ARG A 66 -3.72 6.25 -1.31
CA ARG A 66 -2.89 6.00 -0.13
C ARG A 66 -3.41 4.76 0.59
N LEU A 67 -2.63 3.69 0.58
CA LEU A 67 -2.91 2.46 1.30
C LEU A 67 -2.11 2.46 2.60
N THR A 68 -2.82 2.41 3.73
CA THR A 68 -2.23 2.37 5.06
C THR A 68 -2.50 1.00 5.66
N ILE A 69 -1.45 0.21 5.86
CA ILE A 69 -1.55 -1.15 6.40
C ILE A 69 -0.99 -1.12 7.83
N PRO A 70 -1.86 -1.09 8.85
CA PRO A 70 -1.43 -1.29 10.23
C PRO A 70 -1.09 -2.77 10.42
N PHE A 71 0.11 -3.07 10.92
CA PHE A 71 0.49 -4.41 11.32
C PHE A 71 0.67 -4.46 12.84
N ARG A 72 0.19 -5.54 13.42
CA ARG A 72 0.41 -5.91 14.82
C ARG A 72 0.85 -7.37 14.83
N LEU A 73 2.04 -7.62 15.40
CA LEU A 73 2.56 -8.96 15.65
C LEU A 73 2.33 -9.37 17.11
#